data_AF-A0A9P9LK57-F1
#
_entry.id   AF-A0A9P9LK57-F1
#
_cell.length_a   1.000
_cell.length_b   1.000
_cell.length_c   1.000
_cell.angle_alpha   90.00
_cell.angle_beta   90.00
_cell.angle_gamma   90.00
#
_symmetry.space_group_name_H-M   'P 1'
#
loop_
_entity.id
_entity.type
_entity.pdbx_description
1 polymer ?
#
loop_
_entity_poly.entity_id
_entity_poly.type
_entity_poly.pdbx_seq_one_letter_code
_entity_poly.pdbx_strand_id
1 'polypeptide(L)'
;MLSSTTLAVFGLATLGSSHMIMNSPTPFGKSSLNNSPLDASGSDFPCKQRPGVYNAEGASNTWPLGSTQSLSFTGSATHGGGSCQVSISYDKAPTASSTWKVIHSIEGGCPIKGVAGNNGNNANAVNPDTYPFKVPEDLPTGTAVMAWTWFNKIGNREMYMNCAPITLTSGSSKRNDESEIEARNATQLVERDTAAFDALPNMFIANIPSESCLSVDSNDLAFPDPGDSVVRLGLATATPSPPTGPSCGVTGSPPKATGASSAAASPPKATQKPTSAAGIPGGVFATVPTSAASEATKAPVSSANPIVSAAPVASPPSVAPVAPVASPVASAVSPAPSSGTSNGTTGSGTAQVAGSACATEGMWNCIGGTAFQQCGSGTWSVVQQLAAGTSCSAGESAAINITASGSKAKRAIRFSSAHVRRHLHKS
;
A
#
# COMPACT_ATOMS: atom_id res chain seq x y z
N MET A 1 -32.02 39.72 45.99
CA MET A 1 -30.89 39.67 45.03
C MET A 1 -30.60 38.20 44.78
N LEU A 2 -31.09 37.63 43.66
CA LEU A 2 -30.75 36.25 43.28
C LEU A 2 -29.83 36.32 42.06
N SER A 3 -28.63 35.77 42.24
CA SER A 3 -27.60 35.59 41.22
C SER A 3 -28.06 34.65 40.12
N SER A 4 -27.86 35.03 38.87
CA SER A 4 -27.78 34.10 37.73
C SER A 4 -26.33 34.03 37.28
N THR A 5 -25.65 32.96 37.69
CA THR A 5 -24.33 32.60 37.18
C THR A 5 -24.53 31.81 35.89
N THR A 6 -24.26 32.45 34.75
CA THR A 6 -24.31 31.79 33.44
C THR A 6 -23.11 30.85 33.32
N LEU A 7 -23.36 29.54 33.39
CA LEU A 7 -22.36 28.52 33.15
C LEU A 7 -22.12 28.39 31.64
N ALA A 8 -21.02 28.94 31.14
CA ALA A 8 -20.56 28.71 29.78
C ALA A 8 -19.96 27.30 29.68
N VAL A 9 -20.72 26.36 29.12
CA VAL A 9 -20.24 25.02 28.80
C VAL A 9 -19.40 25.13 27.53
N PHE A 10 -18.07 25.20 27.69
CA PHE A 10 -17.14 24.95 26.60
C PHE A 10 -17.24 23.47 26.22
N GLY A 11 -17.92 23.18 25.11
CA GLY A 11 -17.89 21.85 24.51
C GLY A 11 -16.46 21.53 24.08
N LEU A 12 -15.78 20.66 24.83
CA LEU A 12 -14.57 20.00 24.36
C LEU A 12 -14.98 19.15 23.14
N ALA A 13 -14.73 19.66 21.93
CA ALA A 13 -14.73 18.84 20.73
C ALA A 13 -13.62 17.79 20.91
N THR A 14 -14.01 16.56 21.22
CA THR A 14 -13.09 15.43 21.22
C THR A 14 -12.52 15.31 19.81
N LEU A 15 -11.24 15.69 19.63
CA LEU A 15 -10.46 15.41 18.42
C LEU A 15 -10.19 13.90 18.35
N GLY A 16 -11.24 13.11 18.16
CA GLY A 16 -11.09 11.71 17.81
C GLY A 16 -10.58 11.64 16.39
N SER A 17 -9.25 11.55 16.22
CA SER A 17 -8.64 11.23 14.92
C SER A 17 -9.12 9.85 14.52
N SER A 18 -10.22 9.80 13.78
CA SER A 18 -10.91 8.57 13.40
C SER A 18 -10.62 8.19 11.95
N HIS A 19 -9.59 8.80 11.36
CA HIS A 19 -9.15 8.60 9.98
C HIS A 19 -8.68 7.18 9.69
N MET A 20 -8.31 6.94 8.44
CA MET A 20 -8.12 5.60 7.90
C MET A 20 -6.66 5.15 8.00
N ILE A 21 -6.45 3.90 8.40
CA ILE A 21 -5.15 3.21 8.42
C ILE A 21 -5.28 1.89 7.66
N MET A 22 -4.23 1.52 6.93
CA MET A 22 -4.16 0.26 6.20
C MET A 22 -3.95 -0.91 7.18
N ASN A 23 -4.78 -1.93 7.04
CA ASN A 23 -4.70 -3.17 7.82
C ASN A 23 -4.12 -4.35 7.02
N SER A 24 -4.49 -4.46 5.73
CA SER A 24 -3.88 -5.41 4.79
C SER A 24 -3.41 -4.65 3.55
N PRO A 25 -2.20 -4.88 3.04
CA PRO A 25 -1.11 -5.67 3.65
C PRO A 25 -0.74 -5.13 5.06
N THR A 26 -0.14 -5.97 5.89
CA THR A 26 0.28 -5.55 7.24
C THR A 26 1.38 -4.49 7.12
N PRO A 27 1.18 -3.26 7.65
CA PRO A 27 2.13 -2.17 7.47
C PRO A 27 3.40 -2.34 8.32
N PHE A 28 4.46 -1.62 7.95
CA PHE A 28 5.61 -1.42 8.83
C PHE A 28 5.23 -0.64 10.08
N GLY A 29 5.93 -0.92 11.18
CA GLY A 29 5.84 -0.15 12.42
C GLY A 29 4.39 -0.04 12.92
N LYS A 30 3.62 -1.13 12.83
CA LYS A 30 2.18 -1.17 13.13
C LYS A 30 1.87 -0.61 14.52
N SER A 31 2.75 -0.84 15.49
CA SER A 31 2.62 -0.36 16.86
C SER A 31 2.68 1.17 17.00
N SER A 32 3.35 1.86 16.06
CA SER A 32 3.57 3.31 16.08
C SER A 32 2.87 4.05 14.94
N LEU A 33 2.23 3.33 14.02
CA LEU A 33 1.50 3.91 12.90
C LEU A 33 0.19 4.54 13.40
N ASN A 34 -0.01 5.81 13.12
CA ASN A 34 -1.26 6.51 13.38
C ASN A 34 -2.08 6.67 12.09
N ASN A 35 -3.31 7.13 12.24
CA ASN A 35 -4.24 7.32 11.14
C ASN A 35 -4.29 8.75 10.60
N SER A 36 -3.44 9.66 11.08
CA SER A 36 -3.38 11.03 10.55
C SER A 36 -2.89 11.02 9.09
N PRO A 37 -3.29 12.01 8.28
CA PRO A 37 -2.65 12.23 6.98
C PRO A 37 -1.14 12.49 7.14
N LEU A 38 -0.41 12.51 6.03
CA LEU A 38 0.94 13.07 6.01
C LEU A 38 0.89 14.54 6.42
N ASP A 39 1.99 15.02 7.01
CA ASP A 39 2.15 16.41 7.38
C ASP A 39 2.10 17.29 6.12
N ALA A 40 1.37 18.40 6.18
CA ALA A 40 1.15 19.27 5.02
C ALA A 40 2.45 19.89 4.46
N SER A 41 3.53 19.96 5.24
CA SER A 41 4.86 20.37 4.76
C SER A 41 5.58 19.28 3.95
N GLY A 42 5.10 18.03 4.00
CA GLY A 42 5.79 16.86 3.46
C GLY A 42 6.94 16.35 4.34
N SER A 43 7.11 16.87 5.55
CA SER A 43 8.22 16.51 6.45
C SER A 43 8.23 15.04 6.89
N ASP A 44 7.07 14.38 6.90
CA ASP A 44 6.96 12.95 7.21
C ASP A 44 6.79 12.06 5.97
N PHE A 45 6.98 12.60 4.76
CA PHE A 45 6.98 11.82 3.52
C PHE A 45 8.35 11.17 3.25
N PRO A 46 8.39 9.92 2.73
CA PRO A 46 7.28 8.97 2.52
C PRO A 46 6.96 8.16 3.78
N CYS A 47 5.90 7.35 3.74
CA CYS A 47 5.63 6.30 4.75
C CYS A 47 5.38 6.76 6.20
N LYS A 48 5.13 8.06 6.43
CA LYS A 48 4.98 8.68 7.76
C LYS A 48 6.25 8.51 8.59
N GLN A 49 7.33 9.17 8.17
CA GLN A 49 8.64 9.12 8.82
C GLN A 49 8.51 9.36 10.32
N ARG A 50 9.03 8.40 11.08
CA ARG A 50 9.01 8.35 12.55
C ARG A 50 10.07 7.37 13.04
N PRO A 51 10.45 7.38 14.33
CA PRO A 51 11.37 6.39 14.87
C PRO A 51 10.89 4.97 14.57
N GLY A 52 11.75 4.14 13.96
CA GLY A 52 11.42 2.76 13.62
C GLY A 52 10.43 2.57 12.46
N VAL A 53 10.21 3.58 11.60
CA VAL A 53 9.25 3.55 10.48
C VAL A 53 9.33 2.30 9.59
N TYR A 54 10.52 1.71 9.40
CA TYR A 54 10.74 0.53 8.57
C TYR A 54 10.99 -0.75 9.38
N ASN A 55 10.69 -0.75 10.68
CA ASN A 55 10.65 -1.98 11.47
C ASN A 55 9.45 -2.82 11.01
N ALA A 56 9.68 -4.06 10.59
CA ALA A 56 8.61 -4.95 10.16
C ALA A 56 7.65 -5.29 11.30
N GLU A 57 8.12 -5.36 12.56
CA GLU A 57 7.30 -5.78 13.71
C GLU A 57 6.53 -7.10 13.46
N GLY A 58 7.17 -8.03 12.74
CA GLY A 58 6.56 -9.31 12.34
C GLY A 58 5.70 -9.24 11.06
N ALA A 59 5.52 -8.08 10.44
CA ALA A 59 4.83 -7.95 9.16
C ALA A 59 5.56 -8.75 8.07
N SER A 60 4.82 -9.62 7.39
CA SER A 60 5.28 -10.39 6.25
C SER A 60 4.16 -10.51 5.23
N ASN A 61 4.33 -9.90 4.06
CA ASN A 61 3.36 -9.92 2.98
C ASN A 61 4.02 -10.55 1.74
N THR A 62 3.65 -11.78 1.39
CA THR A 62 4.22 -12.49 0.23
C THR A 62 3.29 -12.38 -0.97
N TRP A 63 3.79 -11.80 -2.05
CA TRP A 63 3.03 -11.50 -3.26
C TRP A 63 3.64 -12.25 -4.44
N PRO A 64 3.09 -13.41 -4.83
CA PRO A 64 3.44 -14.03 -6.10
C PRO A 64 3.09 -13.11 -7.27
N LEU A 65 3.96 -13.00 -8.26
CA LEU A 65 3.67 -12.28 -9.49
C LEU A 65 2.40 -12.86 -10.15
N GLY A 66 1.51 -12.01 -10.66
CA GLY A 66 0.19 -12.40 -11.19
C GLY A 66 -0.90 -12.72 -10.15
N SER A 67 -0.55 -12.78 -8.86
CA SER A 67 -1.52 -13.04 -7.80
C SER A 67 -2.49 -11.88 -7.60
N THR A 68 -3.68 -12.19 -7.09
CA THR A 68 -4.60 -11.16 -6.59
C THR A 68 -4.29 -10.91 -5.12
N GLN A 69 -4.01 -9.65 -4.79
CA GLN A 69 -3.83 -9.16 -3.42
C GLN A 69 -4.99 -8.25 -3.06
N SER A 70 -5.12 -7.86 -1.79
CA SER A 70 -6.22 -7.00 -1.36
C SER A 70 -5.82 -5.98 -0.31
N LEU A 71 -6.33 -4.75 -0.48
CA LEU A 71 -6.30 -3.72 0.56
C LEU A 71 -7.51 -3.86 1.49
N SER A 72 -7.26 -3.65 2.79
CA SER A 72 -8.32 -3.43 3.79
C SER A 72 -7.88 -2.37 4.80
N PHE A 73 -8.85 -1.74 5.45
CA PHE A 73 -8.61 -0.56 6.29
C PHE A 73 -9.33 -0.64 7.64
N THR A 74 -8.83 0.15 8.58
CA THR A 74 -9.48 0.44 9.87
C THR A 74 -9.63 1.95 9.99
N GLY A 75 -10.74 2.42 10.57
CA GLY A 75 -11.09 3.83 10.71
C GLY A 75 -12.54 4.10 10.34
N SER A 76 -13.01 5.31 10.62
CA SER A 76 -14.39 5.76 10.34
C SER A 76 -14.49 7.15 9.71
N ALA A 77 -13.46 7.99 9.79
CA ALA A 77 -13.39 9.25 9.04
C ALA A 77 -12.92 8.97 7.61
N THR A 78 -13.86 8.50 6.81
CA THR A 78 -13.68 8.06 5.44
C THR A 78 -13.78 9.19 4.40
N HIS A 79 -14.18 10.39 4.81
CA HIS A 79 -14.24 11.58 3.95
C HIS A 79 -15.04 11.41 2.64
N GLY A 80 -16.09 10.59 2.67
CA GLY A 80 -16.88 10.27 1.47
C GLY A 80 -16.13 9.44 0.43
N GLY A 81 -15.03 8.79 0.82
CA GLY A 81 -14.12 8.07 -0.07
C GLY A 81 -13.05 8.98 -0.66
N GLY A 82 -12.92 8.95 -1.98
CA GLY A 82 -11.78 9.51 -2.71
C GLY A 82 -11.07 8.47 -3.54
N SER A 83 -9.81 8.75 -3.90
CA SER A 83 -9.02 7.91 -4.81
C SER A 83 -7.73 7.45 -4.16
N CYS A 84 -7.29 6.25 -4.53
CA CYS A 84 -6.11 5.62 -3.97
C CYS A 84 -5.17 5.07 -5.06
N GLN A 85 -3.88 4.96 -4.74
CA GLN A 85 -2.95 4.14 -5.51
C GLN A 85 -2.31 3.08 -4.63
N VAL A 86 -1.96 1.97 -5.27
CA VAL A 86 -0.98 1.01 -4.77
C VAL A 86 0.28 1.18 -5.61
N SER A 87 1.38 1.51 -4.95
CA SER A 87 2.67 1.73 -5.58
C SER A 87 3.73 0.87 -4.92
N ILE A 88 4.82 0.58 -5.62
CA ILE A 88 5.96 -0.17 -5.10
C ILE A 88 7.27 0.58 -5.28
N SER A 89 8.21 0.35 -4.37
CA SER A 89 9.60 0.76 -4.47
C SER A 89 10.50 -0.39 -4.06
N TYR A 90 11.64 -0.56 -4.73
CA TYR A 90 12.64 -1.54 -4.32
C TYR A 90 13.63 -1.02 -3.27
N ASP A 91 13.49 0.24 -2.87
CA ASP A 91 14.28 0.81 -1.78
C ASP A 91 13.85 0.17 -0.45
N LYS A 92 14.81 -0.40 0.29
CA LYS A 92 14.54 -1.08 1.57
C LYS A 92 14.00 -0.14 2.64
N ALA A 93 14.40 1.13 2.57
CA ALA A 93 14.00 2.21 3.46
C ALA A 93 13.77 3.46 2.61
N PRO A 94 12.59 3.61 1.99
CA PRO A 94 12.34 4.72 1.09
C PRO A 94 12.58 6.10 1.70
N THR A 95 13.00 7.05 0.88
CA THR A 95 13.19 8.46 1.24
C THR A 95 12.36 9.33 0.31
N ALA A 96 12.37 10.65 0.50
CA ALA A 96 11.67 11.56 -0.40
C ALA A 96 12.17 11.50 -1.86
N SER A 97 13.38 10.97 -2.10
CA SER A 97 13.94 10.76 -3.44
C SER A 97 13.71 9.35 -4.00
N SER A 98 13.05 8.47 -3.24
CA SER A 98 12.77 7.11 -3.71
C SER A 98 11.81 7.11 -4.89
N THR A 99 12.10 6.24 -5.84
CA THR A 99 11.18 6.02 -6.97
C THR A 99 10.07 5.09 -6.53
N TRP A 100 8.83 5.53 -6.74
CA TRP A 100 7.62 4.79 -6.49
C TRP A 100 6.87 4.58 -7.79
N LYS A 101 6.49 3.34 -8.07
CA LYS A 101 5.86 2.93 -9.32
C LYS A 101 4.46 2.38 -9.06
N VAL A 102 3.47 2.93 -9.75
CA VAL A 102 2.05 2.56 -9.60
C VAL A 102 1.80 1.19 -10.20
N ILE A 103 1.19 0.28 -9.43
CA ILE A 103 0.73 -1.02 -9.93
C ILE A 103 -0.79 -1.11 -9.99
N HIS A 104 -1.51 -0.23 -9.28
CA HIS A 104 -2.97 -0.19 -9.30
C HIS A 104 -3.50 1.18 -8.86
N SER A 105 -4.52 1.68 -9.57
CA SER A 105 -5.24 2.91 -9.22
C SER A 105 -6.73 2.63 -8.98
N ILE A 106 -7.27 3.23 -7.92
CA ILE A 106 -8.70 3.21 -7.58
C ILE A 106 -9.19 4.65 -7.64
N GLU A 107 -9.94 4.99 -8.68
CA GLU A 107 -10.49 6.33 -8.89
C GLU A 107 -11.93 6.40 -8.34
N GLY A 108 -12.05 6.94 -7.13
CA GLY A 108 -13.32 7.03 -6.40
C GLY A 108 -13.68 5.78 -5.62
N GLY A 109 -14.41 5.98 -4.52
CA GLY A 109 -14.89 4.90 -3.65
C GLY A 109 -13.80 4.19 -2.84
N CYS A 110 -12.63 4.82 -2.65
CA CYS A 110 -11.58 4.34 -1.75
C CYS A 110 -11.35 5.36 -0.63
N PRO A 111 -11.21 4.94 0.65
CA PRO A 111 -11.18 3.57 1.16
C PRO A 111 -12.56 2.98 1.48
N ILE A 112 -13.66 3.64 1.12
CA ILE A 112 -15.02 3.09 1.30
C ILE A 112 -15.91 3.46 0.11
N LYS A 113 -16.82 2.56 -0.27
CA LYS A 113 -17.72 2.72 -1.41
C LYS A 113 -19.09 3.20 -0.96
N GLY A 114 -19.76 3.97 -1.82
CA GLY A 114 -21.19 4.27 -1.68
C GLY A 114 -21.60 5.11 -0.47
N VAL A 115 -20.67 5.80 0.20
CA VAL A 115 -20.98 6.70 1.33
C VAL A 115 -20.78 8.16 0.95
N ALA A 116 -21.63 9.04 1.50
CA ALA A 116 -21.56 10.49 1.25
C ALA A 116 -20.58 11.23 2.19
N GLY A 117 -20.08 10.57 3.24
CA GLY A 117 -19.26 11.20 4.27
C GLY A 117 -18.51 10.17 5.12
N ASN A 118 -18.38 10.45 6.41
CA ASN A 118 -17.75 9.55 7.38
C ASN A 118 -18.67 8.39 7.77
N ASN A 119 -18.08 7.21 8.00
CA ASN A 119 -18.78 5.99 8.39
C ASN A 119 -18.69 5.75 9.91
N GLY A 120 -19.27 6.67 10.67
CA GLY A 120 -19.26 6.64 12.15
C GLY A 120 -18.12 7.47 12.77
N ASN A 121 -17.82 7.21 14.04
CA ASN A 121 -16.88 7.97 14.87
C ASN A 121 -15.92 7.08 15.70
N ASN A 122 -15.75 5.81 15.31
CA ASN A 122 -14.84 4.88 15.95
C ASN A 122 -13.55 4.75 15.13
N ALA A 123 -12.42 5.23 15.68
CA ALA A 123 -11.11 5.13 15.04
C ALA A 123 -10.64 3.68 14.78
N ASN A 124 -11.22 2.70 15.50
CA ASN A 124 -10.92 1.28 15.38
C ASN A 124 -11.99 0.51 14.59
N ALA A 125 -12.93 1.19 13.93
CA ALA A 125 -13.94 0.54 13.11
C ALA A 125 -13.27 -0.22 11.96
N VAL A 126 -13.59 -1.51 11.81
CA VAL A 126 -13.15 -2.27 10.63
C VAL A 126 -13.94 -1.76 9.42
N ASN A 127 -13.22 -1.41 8.36
CA ASN A 127 -13.87 -1.03 7.11
C ASN A 127 -14.48 -2.27 6.46
N PRO A 128 -15.78 -2.25 6.08
CA PRO A 128 -16.41 -3.40 5.45
C PRO A 128 -15.92 -3.66 4.02
N ASP A 129 -15.35 -2.66 3.35
CA ASP A 129 -14.88 -2.78 1.98
C ASP A 129 -13.44 -3.31 1.91
N THR A 130 -13.24 -4.24 0.99
CA THR A 130 -11.93 -4.68 0.52
C THR A 130 -11.73 -4.32 -0.95
N TYR A 131 -10.47 -4.14 -1.34
CA TYR A 131 -10.08 -3.71 -2.68
C TYR A 131 -9.10 -4.69 -3.29
N PRO A 132 -9.56 -5.64 -4.12
CA PRO A 132 -8.68 -6.59 -4.78
C PRO A 132 -7.92 -5.91 -5.93
N PHE A 133 -6.65 -6.25 -6.10
CA PHE A 133 -5.82 -5.82 -7.23
C PHE A 133 -4.87 -6.93 -7.67
N LYS A 134 -4.42 -6.89 -8.92
CA LYS A 134 -3.47 -7.85 -9.48
C LYS A 134 -2.04 -7.32 -9.34
N VAL A 135 -1.13 -8.17 -8.87
CA VAL A 135 0.31 -7.90 -8.91
C VAL A 135 0.79 -8.16 -10.35
N PRO A 136 1.50 -7.23 -11.01
CA PRO A 136 2.00 -7.46 -12.37
C PRO A 136 2.90 -8.70 -12.44
N GLU A 137 2.92 -9.36 -13.60
CA GLU A 137 3.57 -10.68 -13.78
C GLU A 137 5.08 -10.60 -14.04
N ASP A 138 5.53 -9.44 -14.51
CA ASP A 138 6.85 -9.17 -15.07
C ASP A 138 7.74 -8.32 -14.16
N LEU A 139 7.30 -8.04 -12.93
CA LEU A 139 8.11 -7.34 -11.96
C LEU A 139 9.28 -8.19 -11.46
N PRO A 140 10.40 -7.55 -11.12
CA PRO A 140 11.46 -8.21 -10.39
C PRO A 140 11.02 -8.92 -9.10
N THR A 141 11.39 -10.18 -8.94
CA THR A 141 11.24 -10.86 -7.65
C THR A 141 12.19 -10.29 -6.60
N GLY A 142 11.80 -10.36 -5.33
CA GLY A 142 12.60 -9.96 -4.18
C GLY A 142 11.83 -9.08 -3.19
N THR A 143 12.55 -8.57 -2.20
CA THR A 143 11.97 -7.63 -1.22
C THR A 143 11.73 -6.27 -1.86
N ALA A 144 10.55 -5.72 -1.61
CA ALA A 144 10.16 -4.36 -1.97
C ALA A 144 9.32 -3.75 -0.85
N VAL A 145 9.02 -2.47 -0.97
CA VAL A 145 8.06 -1.75 -0.13
C VAL A 145 6.87 -1.38 -0.99
N MET A 146 5.67 -1.70 -0.52
CA MET A 146 4.46 -1.15 -1.12
C MET A 146 4.03 0.12 -0.37
N ALA A 147 3.39 1.05 -1.07
CA ALA A 147 2.71 2.22 -0.54
C ALA A 147 1.24 2.18 -0.95
N TRP A 148 0.35 2.31 0.03
CA TRP A 148 -1.03 2.75 -0.19
C TRP A 148 -1.02 4.26 -0.03
N THR A 149 -1.48 4.99 -1.04
CA THR A 149 -1.75 6.42 -0.95
C THR A 149 -3.23 6.69 -1.14
N TRP A 150 -3.76 7.68 -0.43
CA TRP A 150 -5.16 8.09 -0.54
C TRP A 150 -5.31 9.60 -0.51
N PHE A 151 -6.13 10.11 -1.44
CA PHE A 151 -6.53 11.49 -1.56
C PHE A 151 -8.03 11.57 -1.25
N ASN A 152 -8.35 12.17 -0.11
CA ASN A 152 -9.70 12.22 0.41
C ASN A 152 -10.60 13.12 -0.45
N LYS A 153 -11.84 12.68 -0.65
CA LYS A 153 -12.82 13.43 -1.46
C LYS A 153 -13.24 14.72 -0.76
N ILE A 154 -13.68 14.62 0.49
CA ILE A 154 -14.27 15.73 1.26
C ILE A 154 -13.31 16.17 2.37
N GLY A 155 -13.29 17.47 2.69
CA GLY A 155 -12.54 18.02 3.82
C GLY A 155 -11.24 18.70 3.41
N ASN A 156 -10.27 18.71 4.33
CA ASN A 156 -8.95 19.26 4.04
C ASN A 156 -8.31 18.54 2.86
N ARG A 157 -7.50 19.23 2.06
CA ARG A 157 -6.75 18.59 0.97
C ARG A 157 -5.58 17.84 1.59
N GLU A 158 -5.73 16.54 1.76
CA GLU A 158 -4.77 15.71 2.50
C GLU A 158 -4.25 14.57 1.62
N MET A 159 -3.05 14.08 1.94
CA MET A 159 -2.50 12.85 1.37
C MET A 159 -2.24 11.88 2.52
N TYR A 160 -2.89 10.73 2.48
CA TYR A 160 -2.62 9.63 3.39
C TYR A 160 -1.61 8.70 2.72
N MET A 161 -0.71 8.13 3.51
CA MET A 161 0.24 7.13 3.02
C MET A 161 0.58 6.14 4.11
N ASN A 162 0.41 4.84 3.85
CA ASN A 162 0.97 3.78 4.69
C ASN A 162 1.81 2.84 3.83
N CYS A 163 2.88 2.31 4.41
CA CYS A 163 3.81 1.43 3.72
C CYS A 163 3.90 0.07 4.39
N ALA A 164 4.11 -0.98 3.60
CA ALA A 164 4.27 -2.35 4.08
C ALA A 164 5.47 -3.05 3.43
N PRO A 165 6.17 -3.94 4.16
CA PRO A 165 7.16 -4.82 3.55
C PRO A 165 6.43 -5.83 2.67
N ILE A 166 6.88 -5.98 1.43
CA ILE A 166 6.39 -7.04 0.53
C ILE A 166 7.55 -7.89 0.03
N THR A 167 7.27 -9.17 -0.24
CA THR A 167 8.19 -10.08 -0.92
C THR A 167 7.54 -10.55 -2.21
N LEU A 168 8.05 -10.06 -3.34
CA LEU A 168 7.65 -10.49 -4.67
C LEU A 168 8.29 -11.83 -4.98
N THR A 169 7.47 -12.84 -5.26
CA THR A 169 7.93 -14.22 -5.56
C THR A 169 7.50 -14.62 -6.96
N SER A 170 8.18 -15.60 -7.56
CA SER A 170 7.77 -16.12 -8.87
C SER A 170 6.30 -16.55 -8.83
N GLY A 171 5.52 -16.12 -9.82
CA GLY A 171 4.17 -16.62 -10.03
C GLY A 171 4.13 -18.13 -10.28
N SER A 172 2.95 -18.73 -10.13
CA SER A 172 2.73 -20.16 -10.39
C SER A 172 2.49 -20.51 -11.86
N SER A 173 2.51 -19.51 -12.77
CA SER A 173 2.32 -19.71 -14.20
C SER A 173 3.48 -20.51 -14.80
N LYS A 174 3.16 -21.66 -15.42
CA LYS A 174 4.10 -22.45 -16.22
C LYS A 174 4.74 -21.52 -17.25
N ARG A 175 6.07 -21.35 -17.19
CA ARG A 175 6.83 -20.77 -18.30
C ARG A 175 6.72 -21.73 -19.47
N ASN A 176 5.71 -21.52 -20.33
CA ASN A 176 5.65 -22.14 -21.64
C ASN A 176 6.56 -21.29 -22.53
N ASP A 177 7.84 -21.63 -22.56
CA ASP A 177 8.70 -21.58 -23.76
C ASP A 177 10.17 -21.62 -23.32
N GLU A 178 10.74 -22.81 -23.51
CA GLU A 178 12.16 -23.11 -23.38
C GLU A 178 13.02 -22.28 -24.37
N SER A 179 12.39 -21.62 -25.35
CA SER A 179 13.05 -20.78 -26.36
C SER A 179 13.46 -19.37 -25.88
N GLU A 180 12.91 -18.84 -24.77
CA GLU A 180 13.37 -17.54 -24.25
C GLU A 180 14.53 -17.64 -23.26
N ILE A 181 14.81 -18.84 -22.73
CA ILE A 181 15.88 -19.05 -21.75
C ILE A 181 17.26 -19.07 -22.42
N GLU A 182 17.36 -19.47 -23.70
CA GLU A 182 18.65 -19.47 -24.42
C GLU A 182 19.07 -18.10 -24.99
N ALA A 183 18.14 -17.14 -25.10
CA ALA A 183 18.47 -15.78 -25.51
C ALA A 183 19.06 -14.93 -24.37
N ARG A 184 18.82 -15.32 -23.11
CA ARG A 184 19.26 -14.60 -21.91
C ARG A 184 20.63 -15.11 -21.48
N ASN A 185 21.66 -14.63 -22.18
CA ASN A 185 23.06 -14.82 -21.82
C ASN A 185 23.25 -14.51 -20.31
N ALA A 186 23.89 -15.44 -19.58
CA ALA A 186 24.02 -15.47 -18.12
C ALA A 186 24.71 -14.25 -17.48
N THR A 187 25.08 -13.24 -18.27
CA THR A 187 25.51 -11.90 -17.82
C THR A 187 24.32 -10.95 -17.56
N GLN A 188 23.12 -11.23 -18.07
CA GLN A 188 21.88 -10.45 -17.91
C GLN A 188 20.98 -10.93 -16.76
N LEU A 189 21.48 -11.83 -15.91
CA LEU A 189 20.79 -12.28 -14.68
C LEU A 189 21.16 -11.42 -13.45
N VAL A 190 22.04 -10.43 -13.62
CA VAL A 190 22.51 -9.55 -12.53
C VAL A 190 21.94 -8.13 -12.64
N GLU A 191 21.55 -7.69 -13.83
CA GLU A 191 20.57 -6.61 -13.95
C GLU A 191 19.20 -7.25 -13.82
N ARG A 192 18.62 -7.14 -12.62
CA ARG A 192 17.18 -7.14 -12.43
C ARG A 192 16.57 -6.45 -13.65
N ASP A 193 15.83 -7.15 -14.49
CA ASP A 193 15.17 -6.54 -15.66
C ASP A 193 14.16 -5.53 -15.13
N THR A 194 14.60 -4.29 -14.92
CA THR A 194 13.80 -3.23 -14.34
C THR A 194 12.91 -2.60 -15.38
N ALA A 195 12.99 -2.98 -16.67
CA ALA A 195 12.23 -2.36 -17.74
C ALA A 195 10.73 -2.36 -17.45
N ALA A 196 10.18 -3.47 -16.94
CA ALA A 196 8.79 -3.56 -16.52
C ALA A 196 8.45 -2.58 -15.39
N PHE A 197 9.30 -2.51 -14.35
CA PHE A 197 9.15 -1.58 -13.23
C PHE A 197 9.30 -0.12 -13.68
N ASP A 198 10.27 0.18 -14.53
CA ASP A 198 10.59 1.53 -15.01
C ASP A 198 9.51 2.06 -15.96
N ALA A 199 8.86 1.16 -16.71
CA ALA A 199 7.74 1.47 -17.58
C ALA A 199 6.44 1.80 -16.82
N LEU A 200 6.33 1.39 -15.55
CA LEU A 200 5.17 1.77 -14.74
C LEU A 200 5.17 3.29 -14.48
N PRO A 201 3.97 3.89 -14.32
CA PRO A 201 3.83 5.29 -13.93
C PRO A 201 4.50 5.57 -12.60
N ASN A 202 4.98 6.80 -12.43
CA ASN A 202 5.39 7.27 -11.11
C ASN A 202 4.15 7.52 -10.23
N MET A 203 4.28 7.21 -8.93
CA MET A 203 3.22 7.46 -7.96
C MET A 203 2.85 8.93 -7.92
N PHE A 204 1.55 9.21 -7.94
CA PHE A 204 1.03 10.57 -7.83
C PHE A 204 1.25 11.12 -6.42
N ILE A 205 1.72 12.36 -6.34
CA ILE A 205 1.94 13.10 -5.10
C ILE A 205 1.25 14.45 -5.26
N ALA A 206 0.40 14.79 -4.30
CA ALA A 206 -0.28 16.07 -4.20
C ALA A 206 -0.56 16.38 -2.73
N ASN A 207 -0.99 17.61 -2.46
CA ASN A 207 -1.32 18.11 -1.12
C ASN A 207 -0.11 18.21 -0.16
N ILE A 208 1.09 17.76 -0.56
CA ILE A 208 2.34 17.83 0.21
C ILE A 208 3.57 18.21 -0.67
N PRO A 209 4.14 19.42 -0.56
CA PRO A 209 3.52 20.58 0.07
C PRO A 209 2.28 21.03 -0.71
N SER A 210 1.30 21.58 0.00
CA SER A 210 -0.04 21.94 -0.49
C SER A 210 -0.09 23.11 -1.50
N GLU A 211 1.05 23.62 -1.95
CA GLU A 211 1.10 24.83 -2.80
C GLU A 211 1.27 24.55 -4.30
N SER A 212 1.75 23.37 -4.69
CA SER A 212 2.18 23.10 -6.08
C SER A 212 1.25 22.17 -6.87
N CYS A 213 0.60 21.22 -6.18
CA CYS A 213 -0.40 20.34 -6.75
C CYS A 213 -1.43 19.95 -5.70
N LEU A 214 -2.71 20.11 -6.04
CA LEU A 214 -3.83 19.88 -5.15
C LEU A 214 -4.84 18.92 -5.76
N SER A 215 -5.35 18.01 -4.93
CA SER A 215 -6.59 17.29 -5.21
C SER A 215 -7.78 18.26 -5.16
N VAL A 216 -8.86 17.95 -5.90
CA VAL A 216 -10.06 18.78 -5.97
C VAL A 216 -11.00 18.46 -4.80
N ASP A 217 -11.56 19.49 -4.18
CA ASP A 217 -12.56 19.31 -3.13
C ASP A 217 -13.87 18.72 -3.67
N SER A 218 -14.49 17.86 -2.86
CA SER A 218 -15.80 17.25 -3.09
C SER A 218 -15.90 16.38 -4.35
N ASN A 219 -14.77 16.06 -5.01
CA ASN A 219 -14.70 15.20 -6.18
C ASN A 219 -13.68 14.08 -5.97
N ASP A 220 -13.97 12.90 -6.54
CA ASP A 220 -12.99 11.82 -6.62
C ASP A 220 -11.86 12.26 -7.55
N LEU A 221 -10.60 11.97 -7.20
CA LEU A 221 -9.43 12.36 -8.01
C LEU A 221 -9.24 11.40 -9.20
N ALA A 222 -9.13 11.94 -10.40
CA ALA A 222 -8.58 11.24 -11.57
C ALA A 222 -7.06 11.39 -11.55
N PHE A 223 -6.31 10.29 -11.62
CA PHE A 223 -4.86 10.39 -11.65
C PHE A 223 -4.40 10.78 -13.07
N PRO A 224 -3.43 11.71 -13.22
CA PRO A 224 -2.89 12.06 -14.53
C PRO A 224 -2.29 10.86 -15.27
N ASP A 225 -1.66 9.95 -14.53
CA ASP A 225 -1.10 8.70 -15.04
C ASP A 225 -1.49 7.53 -14.11
N PRO A 226 -2.68 6.92 -14.32
CA PRO A 226 -3.20 5.91 -13.41
C PRO A 226 -2.59 4.51 -13.66
N GLY A 227 -1.84 4.33 -14.75
CA GLY A 227 -1.33 3.04 -15.22
C GLY A 227 -2.39 2.17 -15.90
N ASP A 228 -2.01 0.94 -16.22
CA ASP A 228 -2.89 0.01 -16.96
C ASP A 228 -3.93 -0.69 -16.06
N SER A 229 -3.72 -0.70 -14.74
CA SER A 229 -4.64 -1.31 -13.77
C SER A 229 -5.44 -0.25 -13.04
N VAL A 230 -6.65 0.04 -13.52
CA VAL A 230 -7.52 1.10 -12.97
C VAL A 230 -8.93 0.58 -12.74
N VAL A 231 -9.50 0.90 -11.57
CA VAL A 231 -10.92 0.67 -11.28
C VAL A 231 -11.58 1.96 -10.82
N ARG A 232 -12.86 2.12 -11.16
CA ARG A 232 -13.70 3.27 -10.76
C ARG A 232 -14.83 2.78 -9.88
N LEU A 233 -14.76 3.11 -8.59
CA LEU A 233 -15.68 2.59 -7.57
C LEU A 233 -16.47 3.71 -6.86
N GLY A 234 -16.37 4.95 -7.38
CA GLY A 234 -17.20 6.07 -6.93
C GLY A 234 -18.69 5.87 -7.22
N LEU A 235 -19.51 6.86 -6.86
CA LEU A 235 -20.94 6.83 -7.21
C LEU A 235 -21.07 6.73 -8.74
N ALA A 236 -21.94 5.84 -9.24
CA ALA A 236 -22.01 5.48 -10.66
C ALA A 236 -22.25 6.66 -11.64
N THR A 237 -22.73 7.81 -11.13
CA THR A 237 -22.97 9.04 -11.89
C THR A 237 -21.89 10.11 -11.71
N ALA A 238 -20.91 9.89 -10.84
CA ALA A 238 -19.84 10.84 -10.54
C ALA A 238 -18.59 10.55 -11.39
N THR A 239 -18.14 11.55 -12.13
CA THR A 239 -16.89 11.47 -12.91
C THR A 239 -15.73 12.00 -12.07
N PRO A 240 -14.63 11.24 -11.91
CA PRO A 240 -13.43 11.74 -11.23
C PRO A 240 -12.87 12.98 -11.94
N SER A 241 -12.34 13.92 -11.15
CA SER A 241 -11.79 15.20 -11.62
C SER A 241 -10.27 15.20 -11.60
N PRO A 242 -9.59 15.79 -12.60
CA PRO A 242 -8.14 15.91 -12.58
C PRO A 242 -7.68 16.81 -11.42
N PRO A 243 -6.43 16.67 -10.95
CA PRO A 243 -5.87 17.56 -9.95
C PRO A 243 -5.66 18.97 -10.51
N THR A 244 -5.49 19.94 -9.61
CA THR A 244 -5.30 21.36 -9.94
C THR A 244 -3.96 21.87 -9.42
N GLY A 245 -3.23 22.62 -10.24
CA GLY A 245 -1.96 23.23 -9.85
C GLY A 245 -0.90 23.11 -10.94
N PRO A 246 0.11 23.98 -10.94
CA PRO A 246 1.11 24.06 -12.00
C PRO A 246 2.02 22.82 -12.08
N SER A 247 2.14 22.04 -11.00
CA SER A 247 3.06 20.90 -10.89
C SER A 247 2.35 19.54 -10.84
N CYS A 248 1.06 19.47 -11.17
CA CYS A 248 0.34 18.21 -11.18
C CYS A 248 0.73 17.35 -12.40
N GLY A 249 1.67 16.42 -12.20
CA GLY A 249 2.16 15.51 -13.23
C GLY A 249 3.66 15.59 -13.53
N VAL A 250 4.43 16.40 -12.79
CA VAL A 250 5.90 16.54 -13.00
C VAL A 250 6.73 15.49 -12.27
N THR A 251 6.20 14.30 -12.00
CA THR A 251 7.00 13.20 -11.47
C THR A 251 7.84 12.58 -12.58
N GLY A 252 9.02 13.15 -12.85
CA GLY A 252 10.24 12.44 -13.22
C GLY A 252 10.33 11.61 -14.52
N SER A 253 9.37 11.62 -15.44
CA SER A 253 9.55 11.09 -16.80
C SER A 253 8.55 11.71 -17.77
N PRO A 254 8.95 12.00 -19.03
CA PRO A 254 8.05 12.56 -20.02
C PRO A 254 6.95 11.55 -20.37
N PRO A 255 5.71 12.00 -20.64
CA PRO A 255 4.67 11.12 -21.15
C PRO A 255 5.12 10.49 -22.47
N LYS A 256 4.93 9.16 -22.58
CA LYS A 256 5.09 8.43 -23.84
C LYS A 256 4.10 9.00 -24.84
N ALA A 257 4.61 9.71 -25.86
CA ALA A 257 3.81 10.18 -26.97
C ALA A 257 3.11 8.98 -27.64
N THR A 258 1.79 8.92 -27.53
CA THR A 258 0.99 8.12 -28.45
C THR A 258 1.06 8.80 -29.81
N GLY A 259 1.73 8.14 -30.75
CA GLY A 259 1.89 8.64 -32.11
C GLY A 259 0.54 8.83 -32.79
N ALA A 260 0.12 10.09 -32.91
CA ALA A 260 -0.82 10.51 -33.92
C ALA A 260 -0.03 11.19 -35.04
N SER A 261 -0.05 10.58 -36.22
CA SER A 261 0.62 11.05 -37.42
C SER A 261 0.28 12.51 -37.75
N SER A 262 1.33 13.25 -38.09
CA SER A 262 1.36 14.65 -38.48
C SER A 262 0.45 14.97 -39.67
N ALA A 263 -0.32 16.06 -39.55
CA ALA A 263 -0.63 16.95 -40.66
C ALA A 263 -0.46 18.40 -40.17
N ALA A 264 0.53 19.08 -40.74
CA ALA A 264 0.91 20.44 -40.40
C ALA A 264 -0.06 21.48 -41.00
N ALA A 265 -0.44 22.49 -40.22
CA ALA A 265 -1.00 23.73 -40.73
C ALA A 265 -0.52 24.91 -39.87
N SER A 266 0.16 25.86 -40.51
CA SER A 266 0.73 27.10 -39.95
C SER A 266 -0.34 28.17 -39.66
N PRO A 267 -0.08 29.15 -38.78
CA PRO A 267 -1.07 30.16 -38.39
C PRO A 267 -0.98 31.44 -39.24
N PRO A 268 -2.07 32.22 -39.37
CA PRO A 268 -1.95 33.63 -39.70
C PRO A 268 -2.25 34.56 -38.50
N LYS A 269 -1.61 35.72 -38.64
CA LYS A 269 -1.35 36.83 -37.73
C LYS A 269 -2.53 37.79 -37.61
N ALA A 270 -2.59 38.49 -36.47
CA ALA A 270 -3.55 39.53 -36.12
C ALA A 270 -3.56 40.75 -37.05
N THR A 271 -4.70 41.44 -37.16
CA THR A 271 -4.80 42.79 -37.74
C THR A 271 -5.78 43.65 -36.93
N GLN A 272 -5.35 44.89 -36.62
CA GLN A 272 -6.08 45.87 -35.82
C GLN A 272 -6.95 46.82 -36.69
N LYS A 273 -8.08 47.23 -36.10
CA LYS A 273 -8.85 48.50 -36.13
C LYS A 273 -8.64 49.54 -37.26
N PRO A 274 -9.74 50.22 -37.67
CA PRO A 274 -9.73 51.69 -37.66
C PRO A 274 -10.95 52.34 -36.98
N THR A 275 -10.74 53.58 -36.56
CA THR A 275 -11.66 54.50 -35.85
C THR A 275 -12.30 55.47 -36.86
N SER A 276 -13.54 55.94 -36.64
CA SER A 276 -14.03 57.28 -37.03
C SER A 276 -15.44 57.55 -36.46
N ALA A 277 -15.74 58.83 -36.24
CA ALA A 277 -16.79 59.38 -35.39
C ALA A 277 -17.95 60.07 -36.15
N ALA A 278 -19.04 60.30 -35.38
CA ALA A 278 -20.06 61.38 -35.43
C ALA A 278 -21.10 61.47 -36.58
N GLY A 279 -22.38 61.58 -36.17
CA GLY A 279 -23.50 62.12 -36.96
C GLY A 279 -24.89 61.71 -36.46
N ILE A 280 -25.63 62.63 -35.80
CA ILE A 280 -27.09 62.59 -35.53
C ILE A 280 -27.81 63.32 -36.71
N PRO A 281 -29.12 63.13 -37.04
CA PRO A 281 -30.28 63.51 -36.18
C PRO A 281 -31.58 62.66 -36.31
N GLY A 282 -32.47 62.75 -35.30
CA GLY A 282 -33.90 63.04 -35.53
C GLY A 282 -35.01 61.99 -35.27
N GLY A 283 -35.82 62.24 -34.22
CA GLY A 283 -37.28 61.97 -34.09
C GLY A 283 -37.75 60.55 -33.74
N VAL A 284 -38.78 60.24 -32.94
CA VAL A 284 -39.82 61.00 -32.20
C VAL A 284 -40.47 60.07 -31.14
N PHE A 285 -40.83 60.66 -29.99
CA PHE A 285 -41.87 60.37 -28.99
C PHE A 285 -42.65 59.03 -28.92
N ALA A 286 -42.64 58.40 -27.74
CA ALA A 286 -43.85 58.08 -26.95
C ALA A 286 -43.49 57.68 -25.49
N THR A 287 -44.36 58.05 -24.56
CA THR A 287 -44.18 58.23 -23.11
C THR A 287 -44.69 57.05 -22.24
N VAL A 288 -43.96 56.79 -21.14
CA VAL A 288 -44.29 56.37 -19.73
C VAL A 288 -45.78 56.34 -19.28
N PRO A 289 -46.20 55.83 -18.08
CA PRO A 289 -45.46 55.32 -16.87
C PRO A 289 -46.07 54.05 -16.16
N THR A 290 -45.34 53.30 -15.31
CA THR A 290 -45.19 53.33 -13.80
C THR A 290 -46.27 52.64 -12.94
N SER A 291 -45.84 51.76 -12.02
CA SER A 291 -46.05 51.75 -10.52
C SER A 291 -45.66 50.36 -9.98
N ALA A 292 -44.68 50.13 -9.10
CA ALA A 292 -44.31 50.67 -7.78
C ALA A 292 -45.07 50.05 -6.58
N ALA A 293 -44.30 49.33 -5.76
CA ALA A 293 -44.35 49.13 -4.30
C ALA A 293 -45.55 48.43 -3.61
N SER A 294 -45.24 47.43 -2.77
CA SER A 294 -45.29 47.62 -1.30
C SER A 294 -44.78 46.40 -0.52
N GLU A 295 -44.13 46.72 0.60
CA GLU A 295 -43.57 45.89 1.67
C GLU A 295 -44.58 45.80 2.84
N ALA A 296 -44.66 44.67 3.57
CA ALA A 296 -44.97 44.62 5.03
C ALA A 296 -44.97 43.19 5.63
N THR A 297 -43.99 42.99 6.52
CA THR A 297 -43.82 42.26 7.79
C THR A 297 -44.95 41.44 8.49
N LYS A 298 -44.53 40.28 9.07
CA LYS A 298 -44.79 39.68 10.41
C LYS A 298 -45.37 38.23 10.48
N ALA A 299 -44.48 37.30 10.87
CA ALA A 299 -44.54 36.34 12.00
C ALA A 299 -45.63 35.22 12.11
N PRO A 300 -45.36 34.11 12.84
CA PRO A 300 -45.77 32.74 12.45
C PRO A 300 -46.94 32.17 13.27
N VAL A 301 -47.53 31.08 12.77
CA VAL A 301 -48.45 30.20 13.51
C VAL A 301 -47.93 28.76 13.56
N SER A 302 -47.94 28.22 14.77
CA SER A 302 -47.56 26.87 15.17
C SER A 302 -48.79 25.94 15.13
N SER A 303 -48.61 24.67 14.72
CA SER A 303 -49.35 23.52 15.27
C SER A 303 -48.92 22.20 14.61
N ALA A 304 -48.36 21.28 15.41
CA ALA A 304 -48.67 19.84 15.40
C ALA A 304 -47.87 19.11 16.51
N ASN A 305 -48.59 18.35 17.33
CA ASN A 305 -48.12 17.60 18.50
C ASN A 305 -47.15 16.45 18.18
N PRO A 306 -46.36 15.98 19.17
CA PRO A 306 -45.59 14.74 19.06
C PRO A 306 -46.45 13.50 19.36
N ILE A 307 -46.28 12.45 18.57
CA ILE A 307 -46.82 11.11 18.83
C ILE A 307 -45.81 10.38 19.73
N VAL A 308 -46.24 10.02 20.93
CA VAL A 308 -45.57 9.10 21.84
C VAL A 308 -45.69 7.68 21.29
N SER A 309 -44.56 7.01 21.06
CA SER A 309 -44.53 5.56 20.84
C SER A 309 -43.56 4.94 21.83
N ALA A 310 -44.13 4.27 22.83
CA ALA A 310 -43.42 3.45 23.79
C ALA A 310 -42.97 2.15 23.11
N ALA A 311 -41.70 1.77 23.29
CA ALA A 311 -41.21 0.43 23.00
C ALA A 311 -40.58 -0.15 24.29
N PRO A 312 -40.80 -1.43 24.60
CA PRO A 312 -40.46 -2.00 25.90
C PRO A 312 -38.96 -2.32 26.03
N VAL A 313 -38.41 -1.98 27.19
CA VAL A 313 -37.08 -2.42 27.65
C VAL A 313 -37.19 -3.87 28.14
N ALA A 314 -36.49 -4.78 27.46
CA ALA A 314 -36.25 -6.14 27.96
C ALA A 314 -34.93 -6.16 28.74
N SER A 315 -35.00 -6.61 29.99
CA SER A 315 -33.87 -6.81 30.90
C SER A 315 -32.95 -7.95 30.44
N PRO A 316 -31.63 -7.87 30.63
CA PRO A 316 -30.74 -9.03 30.50
C PRO A 316 -30.75 -9.88 31.79
N PRO A 317 -30.65 -11.22 31.71
CA PRO A 317 -30.46 -12.05 32.90
C PRO A 317 -29.01 -11.96 33.41
N SER A 318 -28.92 -11.92 34.75
CA SER A 318 -27.72 -12.00 35.57
C SER A 318 -27.08 -13.39 35.46
N VAL A 319 -25.76 -13.45 35.30
CA VAL A 319 -24.96 -14.66 35.55
C VAL A 319 -23.87 -14.31 36.57
N ALA A 320 -23.91 -15.04 37.69
CA ALA A 320 -23.00 -14.93 38.83
C ALA A 320 -21.66 -15.67 38.56
N PRO A 321 -20.60 -15.42 39.36
CA PRO A 321 -19.22 -15.73 39.00
C PRO A 321 -18.84 -17.18 39.34
N VAL A 322 -17.91 -17.75 38.57
CA VAL A 322 -17.25 -19.02 38.91
C VAL A 322 -15.74 -18.80 39.00
N ALA A 323 -15.25 -18.89 40.23
CA ALA A 323 -13.90 -19.34 40.60
C ALA A 323 -14.10 -20.40 41.71
N PRO A 324 -13.10 -21.18 42.17
CA PRO A 324 -11.68 -21.25 41.78
C PRO A 324 -11.18 -22.70 41.59
N VAL A 325 -9.95 -22.91 41.11
CA VAL A 325 -9.07 -23.98 41.66
C VAL A 325 -7.61 -23.53 41.55
N ALA A 326 -6.88 -23.64 42.65
CA ALA A 326 -5.46 -23.33 42.78
C ALA A 326 -4.63 -24.59 43.10
N SER A 327 -3.35 -24.54 42.67
CA SER A 327 -2.14 -25.16 43.28
C SER A 327 -1.84 -26.65 43.03
N PRO A 328 -0.58 -27.14 43.20
CA PRO A 328 0.65 -26.45 43.67
C PRO A 328 1.96 -26.66 42.85
N VAL A 329 2.94 -25.79 43.17
CA VAL A 329 4.42 -25.78 43.07
C VAL A 329 5.24 -27.02 42.62
N ALA A 330 6.34 -26.76 41.90
CA ALA A 330 7.71 -27.12 42.32
C ALA A 330 8.80 -26.35 41.55
N SER A 331 9.72 -25.72 42.30
CA SER A 331 11.02 -25.21 41.83
C SER A 331 12.01 -26.35 41.59
N ALA A 332 12.97 -26.20 40.66
CA ALA A 332 14.38 -25.93 41.01
C ALA A 332 15.39 -26.21 39.87
N VAL A 333 16.50 -25.45 39.97
CA VAL A 333 17.90 -25.63 39.55
C VAL A 333 18.34 -25.53 38.07
N SER A 334 19.20 -24.54 37.83
CA SER A 334 20.26 -24.53 36.80
C SER A 334 21.30 -25.63 37.05
N PRO A 335 22.03 -26.01 35.99
CA PRO A 335 23.49 -25.88 36.07
C PRO A 335 24.09 -25.18 34.84
N ALA A 336 25.18 -24.45 35.07
CA ALA A 336 26.17 -24.05 34.07
C ALA A 336 27.41 -24.94 34.23
N PRO A 337 28.48 -24.75 33.44
CA PRO A 337 28.59 -24.79 31.98
C PRO A 337 29.45 -26.00 31.55
N SER A 338 29.48 -26.34 30.26
CA SER A 338 30.52 -27.24 29.74
C SER A 338 30.96 -26.82 28.34
N SER A 339 32.23 -26.45 28.28
CA SER A 339 33.07 -26.30 27.10
C SER A 339 33.14 -27.60 26.29
N GLY A 340 33.06 -27.50 24.96
CA GLY A 340 33.25 -28.64 24.06
C GLY A 340 33.40 -28.21 22.60
N THR A 341 34.66 -28.18 22.17
CA THR A 341 35.19 -27.84 20.85
C THR A 341 34.73 -28.78 19.73
N SER A 342 34.57 -28.22 18.52
CA SER A 342 34.56 -28.81 17.17
C SER A 342 34.48 -30.34 16.98
N ASN A 343 33.58 -30.81 16.10
CA ASN A 343 33.97 -31.39 14.80
C ASN A 343 32.74 -31.75 13.96
N GLY A 344 32.81 -31.48 12.66
CA GLY A 344 31.86 -32.01 11.69
C GLY A 344 31.81 -33.54 11.75
N THR A 345 30.60 -34.07 11.83
CA THR A 345 30.34 -35.50 11.62
C THR A 345 29.53 -35.62 10.34
N THR A 346 30.17 -36.14 9.30
CA THR A 346 29.53 -36.79 8.17
C THR A 346 28.74 -38.00 8.69
N GLY A 347 27.51 -37.76 9.11
CA GLY A 347 26.53 -38.81 9.41
C GLY A 347 25.59 -38.96 8.22
N SER A 348 25.40 -40.19 7.73
CA SER A 348 24.27 -40.48 6.84
C SER A 348 23.00 -40.28 7.66
N GLY A 349 22.28 -39.17 7.46
CA GLY A 349 20.98 -38.97 8.08
C GLY A 349 20.05 -40.11 7.69
N THR A 350 19.75 -40.98 8.65
CA THR A 350 18.79 -42.08 8.48
C THR A 350 17.41 -41.56 8.87
N ALA A 351 16.38 -42.08 8.22
CA ALA A 351 15.01 -41.70 8.54
C ALA A 351 14.66 -42.14 9.97
N GLN A 352 14.11 -41.21 10.75
CA GLN A 352 13.52 -41.50 12.05
C GLN A 352 12.09 -42.00 11.83
N VAL A 353 11.59 -42.85 12.74
CA VAL A 353 10.21 -43.32 12.65
C VAL A 353 9.26 -42.15 12.91
N ALA A 354 8.29 -41.92 12.02
CA ALA A 354 7.30 -40.85 12.20
C ALA A 354 6.52 -41.05 13.51
N GLY A 355 6.41 -39.98 14.30
CA GLY A 355 5.78 -40.00 15.62
C GLY A 355 6.68 -40.48 16.76
N SER A 356 7.94 -40.88 16.51
CA SER A 356 8.89 -41.17 17.59
C SER A 356 9.35 -39.90 18.28
N ALA A 357 9.73 -40.00 19.55
CA ALA A 357 10.17 -38.86 20.34
C ALA A 357 11.45 -38.23 19.76
N CYS A 358 11.50 -36.90 19.73
CA CYS A 358 12.69 -36.14 19.39
C CYS A 358 13.10 -35.21 20.54
N ALA A 359 14.40 -35.09 20.77
CA ALA A 359 14.95 -34.44 21.97
C ALA A 359 14.94 -32.90 21.90
N THR A 360 14.88 -32.31 20.71
CA THR A 360 15.03 -30.87 20.52
C THR A 360 14.04 -30.36 19.48
N GLU A 361 13.10 -29.55 19.95
CA GLU A 361 12.05 -28.94 19.12
C GLU A 361 12.67 -28.10 17.99
N GLY A 362 12.10 -28.23 16.78
CA GLY A 362 12.56 -27.51 15.61
C GLY A 362 13.80 -28.08 14.92
N MET A 363 14.40 -29.16 15.43
CA MET A 363 15.51 -29.85 14.75
C MET A 363 15.07 -30.43 13.41
N TRP A 364 15.94 -30.25 12.41
CA TRP A 364 15.80 -30.85 11.09
C TRP A 364 16.65 -32.10 10.99
N ASN A 365 16.17 -33.13 10.30
CA ASN A 365 16.95 -34.29 9.89
C ASN A 365 16.92 -34.40 8.36
N CYS A 366 18.05 -34.14 7.70
CA CYS A 366 18.20 -34.34 6.26
C CYS A 366 18.57 -35.79 5.94
N ILE A 367 17.73 -36.48 5.17
CA ILE A 367 17.84 -37.91 4.88
C ILE A 367 18.29 -38.11 3.44
N GLY A 368 19.45 -38.76 3.27
CA GLY A 368 19.98 -39.09 1.94
C GLY A 368 20.18 -37.89 1.00
N GLY A 369 20.25 -36.67 1.55
CA GLY A 369 20.39 -35.42 0.81
C GLY A 369 19.18 -35.00 -0.03
N THR A 370 18.10 -35.78 -0.04
CA THR A 370 16.94 -35.58 -0.93
C THR A 370 15.60 -35.57 -0.20
N ALA A 371 15.58 -35.93 1.07
CA ALA A 371 14.40 -35.89 1.92
C ALA A 371 14.71 -35.28 3.28
N PHE A 372 13.68 -34.91 4.05
CA PHE A 372 13.84 -34.34 5.37
C PHE A 372 12.71 -34.73 6.33
N GLN A 373 12.98 -34.58 7.63
CA GLN A 373 12.01 -34.60 8.72
C GLN A 373 12.25 -33.40 9.64
N GLN A 374 11.21 -32.95 10.35
CA GLN A 374 11.33 -31.93 11.38
C GLN A 374 10.76 -32.45 12.71
N CYS A 375 11.44 -32.14 13.80
CA CYS A 375 10.95 -32.35 15.15
C CYS A 375 9.93 -31.28 15.50
N GLY A 376 8.68 -31.69 15.72
CA GLY A 376 7.56 -30.82 16.07
C GLY A 376 6.70 -31.43 17.17
N SER A 377 6.35 -30.64 18.17
CA SER A 377 5.62 -31.08 19.37
C SER A 377 6.27 -32.28 20.07
N GLY A 378 7.61 -32.32 20.11
CA GLY A 378 8.39 -33.42 20.71
C GLY A 378 8.37 -34.73 19.92
N THR A 379 7.87 -34.74 18.68
CA THR A 379 7.88 -35.93 17.81
C THR A 379 8.41 -35.66 16.41
N TRP A 380 9.01 -36.68 15.77
CA TRP A 380 9.46 -36.60 14.39
C TRP A 380 8.29 -36.62 13.40
N SER A 381 8.31 -35.71 12.42
CA SER A 381 7.36 -35.71 11.31
C SER A 381 7.51 -36.95 10.40
N VAL A 382 6.55 -37.14 9.50
CA VAL A 382 6.74 -38.04 8.34
C VAL A 382 7.89 -37.55 7.46
N VAL A 383 8.55 -38.47 6.74
CA VAL A 383 9.60 -38.14 5.77
C VAL A 383 8.98 -37.38 4.59
N GLN A 384 9.50 -36.19 4.30
CA GLN A 384 9.09 -35.35 3.18
C GLN A 384 10.22 -35.25 2.15
N GLN A 385 9.89 -35.28 0.87
CA GLN A 385 10.87 -35.09 -0.20
C GLN A 385 11.21 -33.61 -0.35
N LEU A 386 12.48 -33.32 -0.62
CA LEU A 386 12.90 -32.00 -1.07
C LEU A 386 12.38 -31.72 -2.48
N ALA A 387 12.29 -30.43 -2.84
CA ALA A 387 11.92 -30.02 -4.18
C ALA A 387 12.93 -30.55 -5.22
N ALA A 388 12.44 -30.91 -6.40
CA ALA A 388 13.28 -31.36 -7.51
C ALA A 388 14.39 -30.33 -7.80
N GLY A 389 15.62 -30.80 -8.03
CA GLY A 389 16.79 -29.94 -8.25
C GLY A 389 17.38 -29.33 -6.99
N THR A 390 16.95 -29.73 -5.79
CA THR A 390 17.55 -29.31 -4.52
C THR A 390 18.13 -30.50 -3.74
N SER A 391 19.12 -30.23 -2.89
CA SER A 391 19.74 -31.21 -2.00
C SER A 391 20.12 -30.57 -0.67
N CYS A 392 19.95 -31.31 0.42
CA CYS A 392 20.38 -30.88 1.75
C CYS A 392 21.66 -31.61 2.21
N SER A 393 22.38 -31.01 3.16
CA SER A 393 23.48 -31.71 3.84
C SER A 393 22.91 -32.76 4.78
N ALA A 394 23.22 -34.04 4.56
CA ALA A 394 22.70 -35.15 5.36
C ALA A 394 23.05 -35.00 6.84
N GLY A 395 22.09 -35.38 7.71
CA GLY A 395 22.23 -35.34 9.17
C GLY A 395 21.25 -34.41 9.87
N GLU A 396 21.34 -34.39 11.21
CA GLU A 396 20.49 -33.57 12.07
C GLU A 396 21.11 -32.19 12.32
N SER A 397 20.32 -31.11 12.17
CA SER A 397 20.78 -29.74 12.36
C SER A 397 19.66 -28.80 12.82
N ALA A 398 20.02 -27.75 13.54
CA ALA A 398 19.06 -26.72 13.97
C ALA A 398 18.46 -25.93 12.79
N ALA A 399 19.12 -25.95 11.63
CA ALA A 399 18.65 -25.38 10.38
C ALA A 399 18.97 -26.32 9.22
N ILE A 400 18.02 -26.54 8.30
CA ILE A 400 18.26 -27.34 7.10
C ILE A 400 18.92 -26.48 6.01
N ASN A 401 20.12 -26.86 5.58
CA ASN A 401 20.81 -26.19 4.49
C ASN A 401 20.45 -26.84 3.15
N ILE A 402 19.57 -26.20 2.37
CA ILE A 402 19.12 -26.68 1.07
C ILE A 402 19.86 -25.92 -0.04
N THR A 403 20.49 -26.65 -0.94
CA THR A 403 21.29 -26.15 -2.06
C THR A 403 20.78 -26.70 -3.38
N ALA A 404 21.04 -26.02 -4.50
CA ALA A 404 20.69 -26.54 -5.81
C ALA A 404 21.58 -27.74 -6.18
N SER A 405 20.97 -28.89 -6.45
CA SER A 405 21.65 -30.12 -6.83
C SER A 405 22.04 -30.02 -8.31
N GLY A 406 23.33 -29.87 -8.60
CA GLY A 406 23.85 -29.70 -9.98
C GLY A 406 24.96 -28.67 -10.14
N SER A 407 25.20 -27.82 -9.14
CA SER A 407 26.35 -26.92 -9.12
C SER A 407 27.61 -27.70 -8.75
N LYS A 408 28.24 -28.37 -9.72
CA LYS A 408 29.65 -28.78 -9.54
C LYS A 408 30.41 -27.51 -9.19
N ALA A 409 30.98 -27.47 -7.98
CA ALA A 409 31.88 -26.42 -7.54
C ALA A 409 32.87 -26.13 -8.69
N LYS A 410 32.79 -24.93 -9.28
CA LYS A 410 33.74 -24.51 -10.31
C LYS A 410 35.11 -24.46 -9.63
N ARG A 411 35.85 -25.57 -9.77
CA ARG A 411 37.26 -25.67 -9.42
C ARG A 411 37.95 -24.49 -10.10
N ALA A 412 38.55 -23.60 -9.31
CA ALA A 412 39.22 -22.40 -9.81
C ALA A 412 40.21 -22.81 -10.91
N ILE A 413 39.89 -22.46 -12.15
CA ILE A 413 40.84 -22.57 -13.26
C ILE A 413 41.85 -21.46 -13.02
N ARG A 414 43.03 -21.83 -12.50
CA ARG A 414 44.20 -20.97 -12.52
C ARG A 414 44.58 -20.77 -13.99
N PHE A 415 44.20 -19.63 -14.57
CA PHE A 415 44.76 -19.21 -15.84
C PHE A 415 46.24 -18.92 -15.64
N SER A 416 47.10 -19.57 -16.42
CA SER A 416 48.51 -19.23 -16.48
C SER A 416 48.66 -17.84 -17.11
N SER A 417 49.64 -17.08 -16.62
CA SER A 417 49.99 -15.71 -16.98
C SER A 417 50.42 -15.49 -18.44
N ALA A 418 50.21 -16.47 -19.33
CA ALA A 418 50.58 -16.41 -20.73
C ALA A 418 49.55 -15.72 -21.64
N HIS A 419 48.30 -15.53 -21.20
CA HIS A 419 47.24 -15.01 -22.10
C HIS A 419 47.09 -13.48 -22.13
N VAL A 420 47.75 -12.74 -21.23
CA VAL A 420 47.60 -11.27 -21.11
C VAL A 420 48.57 -10.48 -22.03
N ARG A 421 49.57 -11.13 -22.66
CA ARG A 421 50.55 -10.44 -23.54
C ARG A 421 50.22 -10.46 -25.04
N ARG A 422 48.95 -10.41 -25.46
CA ARG A 422 48.60 -10.32 -26.90
C ARG A 422 47.73 -9.16 -27.36
N HIS A 423 47.39 -8.22 -26.48
CA HIS A 423 46.55 -7.07 -26.86
C HIS A 423 47.14 -5.68 -26.55
N LEU A 424 48.47 -5.54 -26.59
CA LEU A 424 49.13 -4.21 -26.50
C LEU A 424 49.99 -3.83 -27.71
N HIS A 425 49.81 -4.49 -28.85
CA HIS A 425 50.36 -4.00 -30.11
C HIS A 425 49.38 -4.22 -31.25
N LYS A 426 48.48 -3.25 -31.44
CA LYS A 426 48.09 -2.69 -32.75
C LYS A 426 47.15 -1.51 -32.49
N SER A 427 47.58 -0.39 -33.04
CA SER A 427 46.94 0.91 -33.32
C SER A 427 45.48 1.12 -32.93
#